data_AF-A0A969TTW2-F1
#
_entry.id   AF-A0A969TTW2-F1
#
_cell.length_a   1.000
_cell.length_b   1.000
_cell.length_c   1.000
_cell.angle_alpha   90.00
_cell.angle_beta   90.00
_cell.angle_gamma   90.00
#
_symmetry.space_group_name_H-M   'P 1'
#
loop_
_entity.id
_entity.type
_entity.pdbx_description
1 polymer ?
#
loop_
_entity_poly.entity_id
_entity_poly.type
_entity_poly.pdbx_seq_one_letter_code
_entity_poly.pdbx_strand_id
1 'polypeptide(L)'
;MPAANEKKQSKMQLIFMVVIIPVLFAVMLAGVVMYYLGFQPVQYAADFTAGLFSDEEMDEEEEAVTQHENQELQRRIDELELELEEALAAQATAEQDEELEEENEEEDTSQALEELEDTIRTLQLMTASRAAAIMEEMTLDEAVTYFRGMQVNSRAEILSRMEEDQAAAIINALSSE
;
A
#
# COMPACT_ATOMS: atom_id res chain seq x y z
N MET A 1 72.43 35.30 -31.46
CA MET A 1 71.05 35.04 -31.91
C MET A 1 71.10 34.19 -33.18
N PRO A 2 70.68 32.92 -33.16
CA PRO A 2 70.36 32.20 -34.38
C PRO A 2 68.84 32.11 -34.60
N ALA A 3 68.46 32.40 -35.83
CA ALA A 3 67.10 32.53 -36.33
C ALA A 3 66.32 31.20 -36.30
N ALA A 4 65.03 31.30 -36.00
CA ALA A 4 64.09 30.20 -36.00
C ALA A 4 63.91 29.63 -37.43
N ASN A 5 64.04 28.31 -37.53
CA ASN A 5 63.91 27.54 -38.74
C ASN A 5 62.43 27.43 -39.13
N GLU A 6 61.99 28.18 -40.14
CA GLU A 6 60.65 28.08 -40.72
C GLU A 6 60.51 26.74 -41.46
N LYS A 7 59.93 25.74 -40.80
CA LYS A 7 59.56 24.49 -41.45
C LYS A 7 58.36 24.77 -42.37
N LYS A 8 58.57 24.52 -43.67
CA LYS A 8 57.58 24.57 -44.75
C LYS A 8 56.39 23.65 -44.42
N GLN A 9 55.38 24.19 -43.73
CA GLN A 9 54.18 23.45 -43.34
C GLN A 9 53.44 23.05 -44.62
N SER A 10 53.26 21.74 -44.83
CA SER A 10 52.57 21.22 -46.00
C SER A 10 51.12 21.70 -46.00
N LYS A 11 50.60 22.21 -47.12
CA LYS A 11 49.23 22.75 -47.20
C LYS A 11 48.18 21.73 -46.73
N MET A 12 48.44 20.43 -46.91
CA MET A 12 47.63 19.34 -46.40
C MET A 12 47.64 19.24 -44.86
N GLN A 13 48.79 19.50 -44.23
CA GLN A 13 48.90 19.56 -42.77
C GLN A 13 48.15 20.76 -42.19
N LEU A 14 48.08 21.87 -42.93
CA LEU A 14 47.32 23.05 -42.55
C LEU A 14 45.81 22.79 -42.64
N ILE A 15 45.34 22.11 -43.69
CA ILE A 15 43.94 21.66 -43.82
C ILE A 15 43.57 20.67 -42.71
N PHE A 16 44.44 19.69 -42.41
CA PHE A 16 44.19 18.73 -41.33
C PHE A 16 44.02 19.44 -39.98
N MET A 17 44.88 20.41 -39.68
CA MET A 17 44.82 21.15 -38.43
C MET A 17 43.63 22.11 -38.33
N VAL A 18 43.25 22.78 -39.43
CA VAL A 18 42.20 23.81 -39.44
C VAL A 18 40.80 23.23 -39.70
N VAL A 19 40.70 22.06 -40.33
CA VAL A 19 39.40 21.46 -40.69
C VAL A 19 39.13 20.20 -39.88
N ILE A 20 40.05 19.23 -39.85
CA ILE A 20 39.76 17.91 -39.26
C ILE A 20 39.72 17.97 -37.74
N ILE A 21 40.67 18.66 -37.09
CA ILE A 21 40.69 18.78 -35.62
C ILE A 21 39.43 19.49 -35.10
N PRO A 22 38.99 20.65 -35.65
CA PRO A 22 37.77 21.29 -35.20
C PRO A 22 36.50 20.47 -35.45
N VAL A 23 36.42 19.74 -36.55
CA VAL A 23 35.29 18.85 -36.84
C VAL A 23 35.22 17.70 -35.83
N LEU A 24 36.34 17.04 -35.54
CA LEU A 24 36.36 15.98 -34.52
C LEU A 24 35.98 16.50 -33.13
N PHE A 25 36.43 17.70 -32.77
CA PHE A 25 36.05 18.33 -31.51
C PHE A 25 34.55 18.65 -31.46
N ALA A 26 33.98 19.17 -32.55
CA ALA A 26 32.55 19.45 -32.65
C ALA A 26 31.70 18.17 -32.52
N VAL A 27 32.11 17.07 -33.15
CA VAL A 27 31.43 15.76 -33.05
C VAL A 27 31.48 15.23 -31.62
N MET A 28 32.65 15.32 -30.96
CA MET A 28 32.80 14.89 -29.57
C MET A 28 31.89 15.70 -28.62
N LEU A 29 31.85 17.03 -28.80
CA LEU A 29 31.03 17.92 -27.98
C LEU A 29 29.53 17.69 -28.23
N ALA A 30 29.12 17.50 -29.48
CA ALA A 30 27.76 17.11 -29.82
C ALA A 30 27.35 15.79 -29.15
N GLY A 31 28.24 14.79 -29.13
CA GLY A 31 28.00 13.52 -28.44
C GLY A 31 27.79 13.69 -26.92
N VAL A 32 28.58 14.57 -26.28
CA VAL A 32 28.42 14.88 -24.85
C VAL A 32 27.09 15.58 -24.58
N VAL A 33 26.70 16.55 -25.42
CA VAL A 33 25.40 17.24 -25.30
C VAL A 33 24.25 16.25 -25.47
N MET A 34 24.34 15.36 -26.46
CA MET A 34 23.33 14.34 -26.73
C MET A 34 23.19 13.33 -25.57
N TYR A 35 24.30 12.96 -24.93
CA TYR A 35 24.31 12.16 -23.71
C TYR A 35 23.55 12.85 -22.55
N TYR A 36 23.74 14.16 -22.35
CA TYR A 36 23.00 14.92 -21.34
C TYR A 36 21.50 15.08 -21.68
N LEU A 37 21.13 15.06 -22.96
CA LEU A 37 19.73 15.05 -23.41
C LEU A 37 19.06 13.67 -23.27
N GLY A 38 19.77 12.66 -22.76
CA GLY A 38 19.24 11.31 -22.54
C GLY A 38 19.20 10.43 -23.79
N PHE A 39 19.77 10.89 -24.91
CA PHE A 39 19.93 10.06 -26.10
C PHE A 39 21.15 9.14 -25.91
N GLN A 40 20.96 7.84 -26.06
CA GLN A 40 22.07 6.89 -26.07
C GLN A 40 22.75 6.96 -27.46
N PRO A 41 24.00 7.44 -27.59
CA PRO A 41 24.65 7.55 -28.91
C PRO A 41 24.94 6.18 -29.54
N VAL A 42 24.99 5.12 -28.72
CA VAL A 42 25.27 3.74 -29.16
C VAL A 42 24.13 3.16 -30.00
N GLN A 43 22.86 3.38 -29.61
CA GLN A 43 21.70 2.89 -30.39
C GLN A 43 21.59 3.60 -31.74
N TYR A 44 21.83 4.92 -31.80
CA TYR A 44 21.81 5.66 -33.08
C TYR A 44 22.98 5.28 -33.99
N ALA A 45 24.15 4.99 -33.42
CA ALA A 45 25.28 4.47 -34.19
C ALA A 45 24.96 3.07 -34.74
N ALA A 46 24.31 2.21 -33.94
CA ALA A 46 23.87 0.89 -34.37
C ALA A 46 22.84 0.98 -35.50
N ASP A 47 21.80 1.82 -35.37
CA ASP A 47 20.76 2.02 -36.39
C ASP A 47 21.32 2.61 -37.69
N PHE A 48 22.26 3.55 -37.58
CA PHE A 48 22.93 4.14 -38.75
C PHE A 48 23.85 3.13 -39.46
N THR A 49 24.54 2.27 -38.71
CA THR A 49 25.30 1.17 -39.31
C THR A 49 24.39 0.12 -39.92
N ALA A 50 23.30 -0.25 -39.25
CA ALA A 50 22.30 -1.16 -39.77
C ALA A 50 21.75 -0.63 -41.10
N GLY A 51 21.28 0.63 -41.15
CA GLY A 51 20.79 1.25 -42.37
C GLY A 51 21.82 1.44 -43.50
N LEU A 52 23.12 1.31 -43.24
CA LEU A 52 24.17 1.30 -44.27
C LEU A 52 24.51 -0.10 -44.77
N PHE A 53 24.14 -1.15 -44.03
CA PHE A 53 24.30 -2.55 -44.41
C PHE A 53 22.97 -3.24 -44.81
N SER A 54 21.81 -2.59 -44.59
CA SER A 54 20.46 -3.09 -44.87
C SER A 54 19.98 -2.86 -46.31
N ASP A 55 20.82 -3.08 -47.33
CA ASP A 55 20.35 -3.13 -48.73
C ASP A 55 20.59 -4.48 -49.42
N GLU A 56 20.86 -5.54 -48.64
CA GLU A 56 20.91 -6.91 -49.14
C GLU A 56 20.18 -7.84 -48.15
N GLU A 57 18.98 -8.26 -48.55
CA GLU A 57 18.23 -9.44 -48.08
C GLU A 57 17.92 -9.51 -46.57
N MET A 58 16.80 -8.90 -46.18
CA MET A 58 16.10 -9.26 -44.94
C MET A 58 15.49 -10.66 -45.16
N ASP A 59 16.13 -11.68 -44.60
CA ASP A 59 15.74 -13.09 -44.70
C ASP A 59 14.30 -13.28 -44.20
N GLU A 60 13.46 -13.95 -44.99
CA GLU A 60 12.07 -14.33 -44.66
C GLU A 60 11.97 -15.13 -43.34
N GLU A 61 13.09 -15.66 -42.84
CA GLU A 61 13.21 -16.40 -41.60
C GLU A 61 13.20 -15.48 -40.35
N GLU A 62 13.73 -14.25 -40.44
CA GLU A 62 13.78 -13.30 -39.30
C GLU A 62 12.40 -12.66 -39.05
N GLU A 63 11.62 -12.44 -40.12
CA GLU A 63 10.25 -11.92 -40.04
C GLU A 63 9.28 -12.96 -39.45
N ALA A 64 9.48 -14.25 -39.76
CA ALA A 64 8.68 -15.35 -39.21
C ALA A 64 8.94 -15.57 -37.71
N VAL A 65 10.20 -15.48 -37.26
CA VAL A 65 10.58 -15.58 -35.84
C VAL A 65 10.00 -14.40 -35.05
N THR A 66 10.11 -13.18 -35.60
CA THR A 66 9.58 -11.97 -34.97
C THR A 66 8.05 -12.01 -34.82
N GLN A 67 7.32 -12.54 -35.82
CA GLN A 67 5.87 -12.70 -35.72
C GLN A 67 5.46 -13.74 -34.67
N HIS A 68 6.24 -14.82 -34.53
CA HIS A 68 5.95 -15.86 -33.55
C HIS A 68 6.19 -15.37 -32.12
N GLU A 69 7.28 -14.64 -31.87
CA GLU A 69 7.54 -14.00 -30.57
C GLU A 69 6.47 -12.96 -30.21
N ASN A 70 6.02 -12.15 -31.17
CA ASN A 70 4.95 -11.19 -30.93
C ASN A 70 3.62 -11.85 -30.55
N GLN A 71 3.27 -12.97 -31.19
CA GLN A 71 2.07 -13.73 -30.83
C GLN A 71 2.18 -14.38 -29.45
N GLU A 72 3.35 -14.86 -29.07
CA GLU A 72 3.59 -15.42 -27.74
C GLU A 72 3.51 -14.34 -26.65
N LEU A 73 4.10 -13.17 -26.91
CA LEU A 73 3.99 -12.00 -26.03
C LEU A 73 2.54 -11.52 -25.90
N GLN A 74 1.76 -11.51 -26.98
CA GLN A 74 0.34 -11.16 -26.94
C GLN A 74 -0.47 -12.15 -26.10
N ARG A 75 -0.26 -13.45 -26.26
CA ARG A 75 -0.91 -14.45 -25.40
C ARG A 75 -0.52 -14.29 -23.93
N ARG A 76 0.74 -13.95 -23.66
CA ARG A 76 1.21 -13.69 -22.29
C ARG A 76 0.56 -12.44 -21.69
N ILE A 77 0.36 -11.40 -22.50
CA ILE A 77 -0.36 -10.19 -22.08
C ILE A 77 -1.82 -10.54 -21.77
N ASP A 78 -2.51 -11.26 -22.65
CA ASP A 78 -3.90 -11.66 -22.44
C ASP A 78 -4.05 -12.54 -21.18
N GLU A 79 -3.12 -13.45 -20.93
CA GLU A 79 -3.08 -14.30 -19.73
C GLU A 79 -2.88 -13.46 -18.45
N LEU A 80 -1.92 -12.52 -18.48
CA LEU A 80 -1.65 -11.63 -17.35
C LEU A 80 -2.80 -10.64 -17.09
N GLU A 81 -3.48 -10.16 -18.13
CA GLU A 81 -4.66 -9.31 -17.99
C GLU A 81 -5.81 -10.07 -17.31
N LEU A 82 -6.01 -11.33 -17.66
CA LEU A 82 -7.04 -12.19 -17.06
C LEU A 82 -6.72 -12.52 -15.60
N GLU A 83 -5.46 -12.86 -15.29
CA GLU A 83 -5.01 -13.05 -13.90
C GLU A 83 -5.16 -11.78 -13.06
N LEU A 84 -4.89 -10.61 -13.64
CA LEU A 84 -5.03 -9.33 -12.95
C LEU A 84 -6.49 -8.97 -12.70
N GLU A 85 -7.38 -9.24 -13.66
CA GLU A 85 -8.83 -9.07 -13.50
C GLU A 85 -9.38 -10.00 -12.39
N GLU A 86 -8.95 -11.26 -12.37
CA GLU A 86 -9.34 -12.22 -11.33
C GLU A 86 -8.81 -11.80 -9.95
N ALA A 87 -7.56 -11.34 -9.86
CA ALA A 87 -6.97 -10.85 -8.62
C ALA A 87 -7.67 -9.59 -8.08
N LEU A 88 -8.03 -8.65 -8.96
CA LEU A 88 -8.77 -7.45 -8.59
C LEU A 88 -10.19 -7.79 -8.13
N ALA A 89 -10.87 -8.73 -8.79
CA ALA A 89 -12.19 -9.18 -8.38
C ALA A 89 -12.15 -9.89 -7.02
N ALA A 90 -11.13 -10.73 -6.78
CA ALA A 90 -10.92 -11.38 -5.49
C ALA A 90 -10.63 -10.38 -4.37
N GLN A 91 -9.79 -9.36 -4.63
CA GLN A 91 -9.51 -8.30 -3.66
C GLN A 91 -10.75 -7.47 -3.33
N ALA A 92 -11.51 -7.04 -4.34
CA ALA A 92 -12.74 -6.27 -4.13
C ALA A 92 -13.80 -7.05 -3.33
N THR A 93 -13.83 -8.38 -3.47
CA THR A 93 -14.71 -9.24 -2.67
C THR A 93 -14.23 -9.34 -1.23
N ALA A 94 -12.92 -9.54 -1.02
CA ALA A 94 -12.33 -9.64 0.31
C ALA A 94 -12.47 -8.34 1.13
N GLU A 95 -12.26 -7.17 0.49
CA GLU A 95 -12.43 -5.87 1.15
C GLU A 95 -13.90 -5.63 1.55
N GLN A 96 -14.85 -6.09 0.75
CA GLN A 96 -16.29 -5.95 1.04
C GLN A 96 -16.73 -6.90 2.16
N ASP A 97 -16.18 -8.12 2.21
CA ASP A 97 -16.46 -9.06 3.31
C ASP A 97 -15.87 -8.55 4.64
N GLU A 98 -14.67 -7.96 4.63
CA GLU A 98 -14.02 -7.40 5.83
C GLU A 98 -14.79 -6.17 6.37
N GLU A 99 -15.25 -5.27 5.49
CA GLU A 99 -16.06 -4.11 5.87
C GLU A 99 -17.43 -4.52 6.44
N LEU A 100 -18.06 -5.57 5.89
CA LEU A 100 -19.32 -6.11 6.42
C LEU A 100 -19.14 -6.86 7.75
N GLU A 101 -18.02 -7.55 7.96
CA GLU A 101 -17.71 -8.17 9.25
C GLU A 101 -17.48 -7.11 10.34
N GLU A 102 -16.72 -6.06 10.04
CA GLU A 102 -16.49 -4.94 10.97
C GLU A 102 -17.81 -4.19 11.30
N GLU A 103 -18.66 -3.90 10.31
CA GLU A 103 -19.97 -3.27 10.55
C GLU A 103 -20.89 -4.13 11.43
N ASN A 104 -20.92 -5.45 11.23
CA ASN A 104 -21.73 -6.34 12.07
C ASN A 104 -21.19 -6.45 13.50
N GLU A 105 -19.86 -6.51 13.68
CA GLU A 105 -19.25 -6.55 15.02
C GLU A 105 -19.48 -5.25 15.80
N GLU A 106 -19.43 -4.10 15.13
CA GLU A 106 -19.75 -2.81 15.72
C GLU A 106 -21.24 -2.69 16.08
N GLU A 107 -22.15 -3.13 15.20
CA GLU A 107 -23.58 -3.14 15.48
C GLU A 107 -23.94 -4.08 16.63
N ASP A 108 -23.40 -5.31 16.66
CA ASP A 108 -23.65 -6.27 17.74
C ASP A 108 -23.12 -5.77 19.08
N THR A 109 -21.93 -5.16 19.09
CA THR A 109 -21.35 -4.56 20.29
C THR A 109 -22.19 -3.37 20.78
N SER A 110 -22.64 -2.51 19.85
CA SER A 110 -23.49 -1.37 20.18
C SER A 110 -24.84 -1.81 20.75
N GLN A 111 -25.48 -2.82 20.15
CA GLN A 111 -26.75 -3.36 20.62
C GLN A 111 -26.60 -3.99 22.02
N ALA A 112 -25.55 -4.79 22.24
CA ALA A 112 -25.28 -5.39 23.54
C ALA A 112 -25.04 -4.34 24.64
N LEU A 113 -24.36 -3.23 24.31
CA LEU A 113 -24.16 -2.11 25.23
C LEU A 113 -25.47 -1.37 25.53
N GLU A 114 -26.34 -1.18 24.52
CA GLU A 114 -27.64 -0.54 24.72
C GLU A 114 -28.57 -1.39 25.60
N GLU A 115 -28.63 -2.70 25.36
CA GLU A 115 -29.38 -3.64 26.19
C GLU A 115 -28.87 -3.69 27.64
N LEU A 116 -27.54 -3.65 27.82
CA LEU A 116 -26.91 -3.55 29.13
C LEU A 116 -27.30 -2.25 29.85
N GLU A 117 -27.26 -1.11 29.16
CA GLU A 117 -27.62 0.19 29.73
C GLU A 117 -29.11 0.24 30.11
N ASP A 118 -30.01 -0.29 29.27
CA ASP A 118 -31.44 -0.32 29.57
C ASP A 118 -31.76 -1.23 30.77
N THR A 119 -31.07 -2.36 30.88
CA THR A 119 -31.17 -3.26 32.04
C THR A 119 -30.72 -2.56 33.31
N ILE A 120 -29.58 -1.87 33.28
CA ILE A 120 -29.08 -1.08 34.42
C ILE A 120 -30.07 0.02 34.79
N ARG A 121 -30.60 0.76 33.82
CA ARG A 121 -31.60 1.80 34.04
C ARG A 121 -32.86 1.22 34.68
N THR A 122 -33.33 0.07 34.21
CA THR A 122 -34.50 -0.62 34.76
C THR A 122 -34.27 -0.97 36.23
N LEU A 123 -33.13 -1.58 36.57
CA LEU A 123 -32.77 -1.90 37.95
C LEU A 123 -32.69 -0.64 38.82
N GLN A 124 -32.16 0.47 38.29
CA GLN A 124 -32.08 1.75 39.01
C GLN A 124 -33.42 2.42 39.27
N LEU A 125 -34.41 2.24 38.38
CA LEU A 125 -35.75 2.81 38.52
C LEU A 125 -36.65 2.01 39.47
N MET A 126 -36.29 0.76 39.76
CA MET A 126 -36.99 -0.06 40.76
C MET A 126 -36.67 0.41 42.18
N THR A 127 -37.46 -0.06 43.15
CA THR A 127 -37.11 0.16 44.56
C THR A 127 -35.85 -0.64 44.89
N ALA A 128 -34.92 -0.05 45.64
CA ALA A 128 -33.65 -0.73 45.88
C ALA A 128 -33.79 -2.05 46.67
N SER A 129 -34.87 -2.27 47.42
CA SER A 129 -35.19 -3.59 48.01
C SER A 129 -35.47 -4.66 46.95
N ARG A 130 -36.20 -4.30 45.89
CA ARG A 130 -36.53 -5.24 44.81
C ARG A 130 -35.32 -5.49 43.91
N ALA A 131 -34.58 -4.45 43.60
CA ALA A 131 -33.35 -4.58 42.85
C ALA A 131 -32.34 -5.44 43.63
N ALA A 132 -32.18 -5.24 44.95
CA ALA A 132 -31.32 -6.08 45.79
C ALA A 132 -31.71 -7.56 45.70
N ALA A 133 -32.99 -7.89 45.90
CA ALA A 133 -33.48 -9.26 45.81
C ALA A 133 -33.27 -9.90 44.42
N ILE A 134 -33.30 -9.12 43.34
CA ILE A 134 -32.98 -9.64 41.99
C ILE A 134 -31.47 -9.88 41.87
N MET A 135 -30.66 -8.93 42.31
CA MET A 135 -29.19 -8.98 42.21
C MET A 135 -28.59 -10.12 43.04
N GLU A 136 -29.20 -10.47 44.18
CA GLU A 136 -28.80 -11.59 45.03
C GLU A 136 -29.00 -12.96 44.38
N GLU A 137 -29.93 -13.06 43.44
CA GLU A 137 -30.18 -14.29 42.68
C GLU A 137 -29.26 -14.40 41.44
N MET A 138 -28.48 -13.37 41.13
CA MET A 138 -27.54 -13.36 40.01
C MET A 138 -26.18 -13.96 40.41
N THR A 139 -25.37 -14.29 39.40
CA THR A 139 -23.97 -14.63 39.66
C THR A 139 -23.18 -13.40 40.10
N LEU A 140 -22.11 -13.60 40.87
CA LEU A 140 -21.25 -12.51 41.35
C LEU A 140 -20.73 -11.65 40.19
N ASP A 141 -20.28 -12.27 39.10
CA ASP A 141 -19.70 -11.57 37.96
C ASP A 141 -20.74 -10.72 37.21
N GLU A 142 -21.94 -11.25 37.03
CA GLU A 142 -23.05 -10.54 36.39
C GLU A 142 -23.51 -9.35 37.25
N ALA A 143 -23.69 -9.57 38.56
CA ALA A 143 -24.04 -8.51 39.49
C ALA A 143 -22.99 -7.39 39.49
N VAL A 144 -21.70 -7.74 39.52
CA VAL A 144 -20.59 -6.78 39.44
C VAL A 144 -20.64 -5.98 38.14
N THR A 145 -20.95 -6.64 37.01
CA THR A 145 -21.06 -5.98 35.70
C THR A 145 -22.13 -4.89 35.71
N TYR A 146 -23.34 -5.19 36.18
CA TYR A 146 -24.39 -4.17 36.30
C TYR A 146 -24.04 -3.08 37.32
N PHE A 147 -23.44 -3.44 38.47
CA PHE A 147 -23.04 -2.47 39.48
C PHE A 147 -21.95 -1.50 38.98
N ARG A 148 -21.07 -1.92 38.06
CA ARG A 148 -20.06 -1.03 37.46
C ARG A 148 -20.70 0.08 36.65
N GLY A 149 -21.69 -0.23 35.82
CA GLY A 149 -22.40 0.77 35.00
C GLY A 149 -23.44 1.59 35.76
N MET A 150 -23.77 1.22 37.01
CA MET A 150 -24.78 1.90 37.81
C MET A 150 -24.27 3.20 38.46
N GLN A 151 -25.16 4.19 38.61
CA GLN A 151 -24.87 5.39 39.38
C GLN A 151 -24.55 5.08 40.85
N VAL A 152 -23.58 5.82 41.41
CA VAL A 152 -23.05 5.62 42.77
C VAL A 152 -24.16 5.58 43.84
N ASN A 153 -25.15 6.48 43.75
CA ASN A 153 -26.24 6.54 44.72
C ASN A 153 -27.14 5.29 44.67
N SER A 154 -27.58 4.90 43.47
CA SER A 154 -28.39 3.69 43.28
C SER A 154 -27.63 2.44 43.72
N ARG A 155 -26.34 2.34 43.35
CA ARG A 155 -25.46 1.25 43.77
C ARG A 155 -25.38 1.15 45.29
N ALA A 156 -25.12 2.26 45.99
CA ALA A 156 -25.06 2.29 47.45
C ALA A 156 -26.40 1.91 48.08
N GLU A 157 -27.52 2.39 47.54
CA GLU A 157 -28.85 2.10 48.08
C GLU A 157 -29.24 0.62 47.92
N ILE A 158 -28.89 0.00 46.79
CA ILE A 158 -29.12 -1.43 46.55
C ILE A 158 -28.23 -2.27 47.45
N LEU A 159 -26.91 -2.03 47.46
CA LEU A 159 -25.96 -2.76 48.32
C LEU A 159 -26.35 -2.69 49.80
N SER A 160 -26.93 -1.56 50.25
CA SER A 160 -27.38 -1.40 51.65
C SER A 160 -28.57 -2.29 52.03
N ARG A 161 -29.25 -2.88 51.04
CA ARG A 161 -30.42 -3.74 51.21
C ARG A 161 -30.14 -5.19 50.83
N MET A 162 -28.90 -5.51 50.48
CA MET A 162 -28.45 -6.87 50.21
C MET A 162 -27.96 -7.57 51.49
N GLU A 163 -27.86 -8.90 51.46
CA GLU A 163 -27.19 -9.70 52.46
C GLU A 163 -25.71 -9.30 52.60
N GLU A 164 -25.23 -9.23 53.85
CA GLU A 164 -23.90 -8.71 54.19
C GLU A 164 -22.77 -9.44 53.44
N ASP A 165 -22.88 -10.76 53.31
CA ASP A 165 -21.88 -11.61 52.65
C ASP A 165 -21.80 -11.32 51.14
N GLN A 166 -22.95 -11.22 50.47
CA GLN A 166 -23.04 -10.93 49.04
C GLN A 166 -22.58 -9.50 48.73
N ALA A 167 -23.02 -8.52 49.53
CA ALA A 167 -22.61 -7.13 49.39
C ALA A 167 -21.08 -6.97 49.56
N ALA A 168 -20.49 -7.66 50.55
CA ALA A 168 -19.05 -7.66 50.76
C ALA A 168 -18.30 -8.28 49.56
N ALA A 169 -18.79 -9.41 49.02
CA ALA A 169 -18.20 -10.04 47.85
C ALA A 169 -18.17 -9.10 46.63
N ILE A 170 -19.30 -8.43 46.36
CA ILE A 170 -19.42 -7.47 45.25
C ILE A 170 -18.50 -6.26 45.47
N ILE A 171 -18.45 -5.68 46.67
CA ILE A 171 -17.56 -4.54 46.98
C ILE A 171 -16.08 -4.93 46.80
N ASN A 172 -15.70 -6.14 47.20
CA ASN A 172 -14.33 -6.63 47.00
C ASN A 172 -14.01 -6.81 45.50
N ALA A 173 -14.95 -7.36 44.73
CA ALA A 173 -14.80 -7.52 43.28
C ALA A 173 -14.81 -6.18 42.51
N LEU A 174 -15.52 -5.17 43.01
CA LEU A 174 -15.50 -3.81 42.45
C LEU A 174 -14.21 -3.05 42.77
N SER A 175 -13.51 -3.39 43.86
CA SER A 175 -12.26 -2.73 44.27
C SER A 175 -11.00 -3.44 43.78
N SER A 176 -11.13 -4.69 43.34
CA SER A 176 -10.05 -5.48 42.75
C SER A 176 -10.07 -5.31 41.23
N GLU A 177 -9.27 -4.37 40.72
CA GLU A 177 -8.79 -4.38 39.33
C GLU A 177 -7.55 -5.27 39.22
#